data_AF-A0A257JGI5-F1
#
_entry.id   AF-A0A257JGI5-F1
#
_cell.length_a   1.000
_cell.length_b   1.000
_cell.length_c   1.000
_cell.angle_alpha   90.00
_cell.angle_beta   90.00
_cell.angle_gamma   90.00
#
_symmetry.space_group_name_H-M   'P 1'
#
loop_
_entity.id
_entity.type
_entity.pdbx_description
1 polymer ?
#
loop_
_entity_poly.entity_id
_entity_poly.type
_entity_poly.pdbx_seq_one_letter_code
_entity_poly.pdbx_strand_id
1 'polypeptide(L)'
;MELKMPKSDKPVVIERIFNELYDLSNSSLRRSVVTLVDVTEAIEWCKVHHKVTLSSKNPANFIKDLIRGKGANGMWPAKLKQMRYTARQVTGSGNVFEFIK
;
A
#
# COMPACT_ATOMS: atom_id res chain seq x y z
N MET A 1 -14.70 -13.93 16.08
CA MET A 1 -13.30 -13.57 15.76
C MET A 1 -13.20 -12.07 15.72
N GLU A 2 -12.61 -11.46 16.75
CA GLU A 2 -12.38 -10.02 16.76
C GLU A 2 -11.24 -9.73 15.77
N LEU A 3 -11.56 -9.08 14.65
CA LEU A 3 -10.55 -8.55 13.74
C LEU A 3 -9.81 -7.47 14.51
N LYS A 4 -8.67 -7.82 15.09
CA LYS A 4 -7.75 -6.91 15.74
C LYS A 4 -7.36 -5.86 14.70
N MET A 5 -8.03 -4.72 14.71
CA MET A 5 -7.74 -3.63 13.78
C MET A 5 -6.25 -3.30 13.93
N PRO A 6 -5.47 -3.25 12.84
CA PRO A 6 -4.10 -2.81 12.94
C PRO A 6 -4.08 -1.44 13.62
N LYS A 7 -3.07 -1.20 14.46
CA LYS A 7 -2.89 0.07 15.22
C LYS A 7 -2.73 1.31 14.31
N SER A 8 -2.82 1.11 12.99
CA SER A 8 -2.55 2.04 11.90
C SER A 8 -3.42 1.65 10.71
N ASP A 9 -4.06 2.62 10.07
CA ASP A 9 -4.88 2.44 8.85
C ASP A 9 -4.04 2.20 7.58
N LYS A 10 -2.72 2.31 7.68
CA LYS A 10 -1.83 2.23 6.52
C LYS A 10 -1.83 0.88 5.77
N PRO A 11 -1.97 -0.29 6.42
CA PRO A 11 -2.01 -1.57 5.73
C PRO A 11 -3.18 -1.69 4.74
N VAL A 12 -4.37 -1.15 5.06
CA VAL A 12 -5.52 -1.24 4.15
C VAL A 12 -5.31 -0.43 2.87
N VAL A 13 -4.55 0.68 2.95
CA VAL A 13 -4.19 1.48 1.77
C VAL A 13 -3.23 0.72 0.86
N ILE A 14 -2.20 0.05 1.40
CA ILE A 14 -1.29 -0.77 0.56
C ILE A 14 -2.08 -1.89 -0.12
N GLU A 15 -2.93 -2.58 0.64
CA GLU A 15 -3.73 -3.68 0.11
C GLU A 15 -4.66 -3.19 -1.01
N ARG A 16 -5.24 -2.00 -0.84
CA ARG A 16 -6.05 -1.36 -1.88
C ARG A 16 -5.24 -1.12 -3.16
N ILE A 17 -4.04 -0.53 -3.06
CA ILE A 17 -3.16 -0.29 -4.21
C ILE A 17 -2.82 -1.62 -4.90
N PHE A 18 -2.45 -2.64 -4.12
CA PHE A 18 -2.12 -3.96 -4.68
C PHE A 18 -3.31 -4.55 -5.43
N ASN A 19 -4.52 -4.49 -4.87
CA ASN A 19 -5.72 -5.04 -5.50
C ASN A 19 -6.08 -4.33 -6.80
N GLU A 20 -5.80 -3.03 -6.93
CA GLU A 20 -5.98 -2.29 -8.19
C GLU A 20 -4.99 -2.71 -9.28
N LEU A 21 -3.75 -3.00 -8.88
CA LEU A 21 -2.70 -3.36 -9.82
C LEU A 21 -2.66 -4.86 -10.14
N TYR A 22 -3.27 -5.69 -9.31
CA TYR A 22 -3.24 -7.15 -9.45
C TYR A 22 -4.35 -7.64 -10.36
N ASP A 23 -3.96 -8.30 -11.44
CA ASP A 23 -4.87 -9.03 -12.31
C ASP A 23 -5.15 -10.42 -11.73
N LEU A 24 -6.36 -10.61 -11.21
CA LEU A 24 -6.79 -11.90 -10.67
C LEU A 24 -6.83 -13.00 -11.74
N SER A 25 -7.18 -12.67 -12.99
CA SER A 25 -7.29 -13.64 -14.07
C SER A 25 -5.93 -14.18 -14.48
N ASN A 26 -4.91 -13.32 -14.49
CA ASN A 26 -3.55 -13.69 -14.88
C ASN A 26 -2.65 -14.03 -13.67
N SER A 27 -3.17 -13.88 -12.45
CA SER A 27 -2.41 -14.03 -11.20
C SER A 27 -1.10 -13.23 -11.18
N SER A 28 -1.12 -12.03 -11.76
CA SER A 28 0.06 -11.18 -11.96
C SER A 28 -0.29 -9.70 -11.82
N LEU A 29 0.69 -8.88 -11.50
CA LEU A 29 0.52 -7.42 -11.52
C LEU A 29 0.49 -6.92 -12.96
N ARG A 30 -0.52 -6.12 -13.32
CA ARG A 30 -0.57 -5.36 -14.59
C ARG A 30 0.53 -4.32 -14.66
N ARG A 31 0.89 -3.79 -13.49
CA ARG A 31 1.99 -2.86 -13.26
C ARG A 31 2.52 -3.06 -11.83
N SER A 32 3.84 -3.18 -11.68
CA SER A 32 4.50 -3.37 -10.38
C SER A 32 4.84 -2.07 -9.66
N VAL A 33 5.16 -1.02 -10.43
CA VAL A 33 5.53 0.30 -9.91
C VAL A 33 4.31 1.03 -9.39
N VAL A 34 4.38 1.53 -8.16
CA VAL A 34 3.40 2.40 -7.51
C VAL A 34 3.88 3.85 -7.62
N THR A 35 2.94 4.77 -7.83
CA THR A 35 3.16 6.22 -7.95
C THR A 35 2.52 6.99 -6.79
N LEU A 36 2.83 8.28 -6.68
CA LEU A 36 2.17 9.17 -5.71
C LEU A 36 0.66 9.28 -5.98
N VAL A 37 0.24 9.23 -7.24
CA VAL A 37 -1.17 9.28 -7.64
C VAL A 37 -1.91 8.05 -7.09
N ASP A 38 -1.35 6.85 -7.29
CA ASP A 38 -1.93 5.60 -6.76
C ASP A 38 -2.14 5.66 -5.24
N VAL A 39 -1.16 6.22 -4.52
CA VAL A 39 -1.24 6.38 -3.06
C VAL A 39 -2.36 7.35 -2.67
N THR A 40 -2.45 8.50 -3.34
CA THR A 40 -3.48 9.49 -3.08
C THR A 40 -4.88 8.93 -3.36
N GLU A 41 -5.08 8.28 -4.51
CA GLU A 41 -6.36 7.67 -4.89
C GLU A 41 -6.76 6.56 -3.92
N ALA A 42 -5.82 5.70 -3.52
CA ALA A 42 -6.09 4.64 -2.55
C ALA A 42 -6.47 5.20 -1.17
N ILE A 43 -5.81 6.27 -0.71
CA ILE A 43 -6.17 6.94 0.56
C ILE A 43 -7.59 7.51 0.46
N GLU A 44 -7.93 8.24 -0.60
CA GLU A 44 -9.29 8.79 -0.77
C GLU A 44 -10.35 7.70 -0.83
N TRP A 45 -10.09 6.62 -1.57
CA TRP A 45 -10.99 5.48 -1.61
C TRP A 45 -11.18 4.85 -0.23
N CYS A 46 -10.09 4.64 0.52
CA CYS A 46 -10.15 4.09 1.87
C CYS A 46 -10.83 5.03 2.88
N LYS A 47 -10.77 6.36 2.71
CA LYS A 47 -11.52 7.28 3.59
C LYS A 47 -13.02 7.06 3.45
N VAL A 48 -13.49 6.87 2.22
CA VAL A 48 -14.90 6.64 1.92
C VAL A 48 -15.36 5.25 2.38
N HIS A 49 -14.58 4.20 2.09
CA HIS A 49 -15.01 2.81 2.27
C HIS A 49 -14.61 2.18 3.61
N HIS A 50 -13.49 2.63 4.18
CA HIS A 50 -12.92 2.07 5.41
C HIS A 50 -12.83 3.09 6.55
N LYS A 51 -13.31 4.33 6.34
CA LYS A 51 -13.30 5.42 7.33
C LYS A 51 -11.91 5.73 7.89
N VAL A 52 -10.86 5.51 7.09
CA VAL A 52 -9.48 5.81 7.51
C VAL A 52 -9.30 7.32 7.68
N THR A 53 -8.40 7.72 8.58
CA THR A 53 -8.15 9.15 8.89
C THR A 53 -6.84 9.69 8.31
N LEU A 54 -6.26 8.94 7.36
CA LEU A 54 -4.97 9.27 6.73
C LEU A 54 -5.06 10.52 5.84
N SER A 55 -4.00 11.33 5.84
CA SER A 55 -3.89 12.48 4.93
C SER A 55 -3.38 12.07 3.56
N SER A 56 -4.10 12.48 2.52
CA SER A 56 -3.73 12.34 1.11
C SER A 56 -2.86 13.50 0.59
N LYS A 57 -2.68 14.56 1.40
CA LYS A 57 -1.92 15.76 1.00
C LYS A 57 -0.41 15.56 1.05
N ASN A 58 0.08 14.53 1.74
CA ASN A 58 1.50 14.22 1.83
C ASN A 58 1.76 12.70 1.68
N PRO A 59 1.59 12.16 0.46
CA PRO A 59 1.83 10.75 0.17
C PRO A 59 3.29 10.34 0.42
N ALA A 60 4.26 11.25 0.27
CA ALA A 60 5.67 11.00 0.54
C ALA A 60 5.94 10.59 2.01
N ASN A 61 5.29 11.24 2.97
CA ASN A 61 5.38 10.87 4.39
C ASN A 61 4.74 9.51 4.68
N PHE A 62 3.60 9.20 4.05
CA PHE A 62 2.97 7.89 4.16
C PHE A 62 3.95 6.78 3.75
N ILE A 63 4.62 6.97 2.61
CA ILE A 63 5.59 6.02 2.05
C ILE A 63 6.82 5.87 2.93
N LYS A 64 7.36 7.00 3.43
CA LYS A 64 8.51 7.00 4.35
C LYS A 64 8.25 6.08 5.54
N ASP A 65 7.07 6.18 6.15
CA ASP A 65 6.71 5.36 7.31
C ASP A 65 6.56 3.88 6.94
N LEU A 66 6.05 3.61 5.74
CA LEU A 66 5.73 2.28 5.24
C LEU A 66 6.95 1.43 4.87
N ILE A 67 7.96 2.06 4.27
CA ILE A 67 9.13 1.37 3.70
C ILE A 67 10.34 1.49 4.62
N ARG A 68 10.51 2.65 5.26
CA ARG A 68 11.75 2.99 6.00
C ARG A 68 11.55 3.11 7.51
N GLY A 69 10.31 3.10 8.01
CA GLY A 69 10.03 3.25 9.43
C GLY A 69 10.38 2.00 10.25
N LYS A 70 10.72 2.17 11.54
CA LYS A 70 10.98 1.06 12.47
C LYS A 70 9.82 0.06 12.60
N GLY A 71 8.60 0.46 12.22
CA GLY A 71 7.39 -0.38 12.20
C GLY A 71 6.96 -0.88 10.81
N ALA A 72 7.77 -0.65 9.77
CA ALA A 72 7.43 -0.96 8.37
C ALA A 72 6.95 -2.41 8.17
N ASN A 73 7.69 -3.39 8.70
CA ASN A 73 7.32 -4.81 8.59
C ASN A 73 5.98 -5.12 9.28
N GLY A 74 5.68 -4.43 10.40
CA GLY A 74 4.39 -4.56 11.08
C GLY A 74 3.22 -3.97 10.29
N MET A 75 3.48 -3.01 9.39
CA MET A 75 2.48 -2.36 8.55
C MET A 75 2.28 -3.05 7.19
N TRP A 76 3.12 -4.02 6.83
CA TRP A 76 2.96 -4.76 5.57
C TRP A 76 1.73 -5.68 5.64
N PRO A 77 0.81 -5.66 4.64
CA PRO A 77 -0.46 -6.37 4.75
C PRO A 77 -0.26 -7.89 4.82
N ALA A 78 -1.06 -8.56 5.65
CA ALA A 78 -0.98 -10.01 5.81
C ALA A 78 -1.22 -10.76 4.49
N LYS A 79 -2.15 -10.27 3.66
CA LYS A 79 -2.40 -10.80 2.31
C LYS A 79 -1.15 -10.81 1.44
N LEU A 80 -0.42 -9.69 1.40
CA LEU A 80 0.79 -9.57 0.58
C LEU A 80 1.92 -10.46 1.12
N LYS A 81 2.05 -10.59 2.45
CA LYS A 81 2.97 -11.55 3.08
C LYS A 81 2.69 -12.98 2.63
N GLN A 82 1.43 -13.40 2.66
CA GLN A 82 1.02 -14.74 2.23
C GLN A 82 1.29 -14.97 0.73
N MET A 83 1.06 -13.95 -0.10
CA MET A 83 1.35 -13.99 -1.54
C MET A 83 2.85 -13.83 -1.87
N ARG A 84 3.71 -13.66 -0.85
CA ARG A 84 5.17 -13.43 -0.95
C ARG A 84 5.55 -12.18 -1.74
N TYR A 85 4.69 -11.16 -1.75
CA TYR A 85 5.05 -9.85 -2.29
C TYR A 85 5.69 -8.98 -1.22
N THR A 86 6.73 -8.25 -1.59
CA THR A 86 7.38 -7.19 -0.80
C THR A 86 7.50 -5.92 -1.65
N ALA A 87 8.08 -4.86 -1.11
CA ALA A 87 8.34 -3.61 -1.83
C ALA A 87 9.84 -3.33 -1.94
N ARG A 88 10.24 -2.85 -3.11
CA ARG A 88 11.53 -2.19 -3.35
C ARG A 88 11.31 -0.72 -3.60
N GLN A 89 12.07 0.15 -2.95
CA GLN A 89 11.96 1.58 -3.22
C GLN A 89 12.41 1.91 -4.64
N VAL A 90 11.65 2.79 -5.29
CA VAL A 90 11.97 3.36 -6.60
C VAL A 90 11.91 4.87 -6.49
N THR A 91 12.77 5.58 -7.23
CA THR A 91 12.84 7.05 -7.22
C THR A 91 12.65 7.61 -8.63
N GLY A 92 12.26 8.88 -8.71
CA GLY A 92 12.07 9.60 -9.99
C GLY A 92 10.65 9.53 -10.54
N SER A 93 10.26 10.56 -11.32
CA SER A 93 9.00 10.62 -12.10
C SER A 93 7.71 10.34 -11.33
N GLY A 94 7.66 10.68 -10.04
CA GLY A 94 6.47 10.42 -9.19
C GLY A 94 6.32 8.97 -8.74
N ASN A 95 7.30 8.10 -9.03
CA ASN A 95 7.36 6.73 -8.54
C ASN A 95 7.73 6.70 -7.06
N VAL A 96 7.29 5.63 -6.40
CA VAL A 96 7.26 5.53 -4.95
C VAL A 96 7.96 4.24 -4.50
N PHE A 97 7.45 3.10 -4.96
CA PHE A 97 8.02 1.79 -4.74
C PHE A 97 7.50 0.85 -5.82
N GLU A 98 8.11 -0.32 -5.92
CA GLU A 98 7.69 -1.39 -6.79
C GLU A 98 7.36 -2.62 -5.95
N PHE A 99 6.21 -3.25 -6.22
CA PHE A 99 5.91 -4.57 -5.70
C PHE A 99 6.79 -5.61 -6.40
N ILE A 100 7.55 -6.37 -5.60
CA ILE A 100 8.41 -7.46 -6.07
C ILE A 100 8.05 -8.76 -5.36
N LYS A 101 8.29 -9.90 -6.00
CA LYS A 101 7.99 -11.24 -5.50
C LYS A 101 9.26 -12.08 -5.42
#